data_AF-A0A2M8NRQ2-F1
#
_entry.id   AF-A0A2M8NRQ2-F1
#
_cell.length_a   1.000
_cell.length_b   1.000
_cell.length_c   1.000
_cell.angle_alpha   90.00
_cell.angle_beta   90.00
_cell.angle_gamma   90.00
#
_symmetry.space_group_name_H-M   'P 1'
#
loop_
_entity.id
_entity.type
_entity.pdbx_description
1 polymer ?
#
loop_
_entity_poly.entity_id
_entity_poly.type
_entity_poly.pdbx_seq_one_letter_code
_entity_poly.pdbx_strand_id
1 'polypeptide(L)'
;PLNGGSSGVGRARALLVGARAETALMAEAHRLYTAALTDTTAPLPVWIDLSAWHDGRSTLRSLTVAAMREPDARVRRMLGENRLALLLSRLDQLPNASRRQTIQDFLNDNPQLPVLIAAQDAPDIDLGIERVAVS
;
A
#
# COMPACT_ATOMS: atom_id res chain seq x y z
N PRO A 1 16.42 -9.46 6.34
CA PRO A 1 16.89 -8.06 6.39
C PRO A 1 17.01 -7.49 4.98
N LEU A 2 16.20 -6.49 4.64
CA LEU A 2 16.42 -5.67 3.45
C LEU A 2 17.74 -4.93 3.69
N ASN A 3 18.82 -5.44 3.10
CA ASN A 3 20.15 -4.90 3.25
C ASN A 3 20.30 -3.68 2.33
N GLY A 4 20.69 -2.57 2.93
CA GLY A 4 21.20 -1.40 2.22
C GLY A 4 20.24 -0.24 2.20
N GLY A 5 20.58 0.81 2.94
CA GLY A 5 19.97 2.13 2.80
C GLY A 5 18.95 2.43 3.89
N SER A 6 19.45 3.05 4.95
CA SER A 6 18.68 3.99 5.76
C SER A 6 18.00 5.02 4.84
N SER A 7 16.73 4.79 4.49
CA SER A 7 15.89 5.79 3.84
C SER A 7 14.51 5.73 4.46
N GLY A 8 14.08 6.87 4.99
CA GLY A 8 12.93 6.98 5.87
C GLY A 8 11.65 6.42 5.27
N VAL A 9 11.19 5.30 5.82
CA VAL A 9 9.86 4.74 5.53
C VAL A 9 8.72 5.70 5.92
N GLY A 10 9.03 6.82 6.57
CA GLY A 10 8.08 7.92 6.80
C GLY A 10 7.53 8.58 5.52
N ARG A 11 8.08 8.31 4.33
CA ARG A 11 7.59 8.86 3.03
C ARG A 11 7.70 7.89 1.83
N ALA A 12 8.11 6.65 2.04
CA ALA A 12 8.49 5.78 0.93
C ALA A 12 7.25 5.21 0.21
N ARG A 13 7.25 5.35 -1.12
CA ARG A 13 6.36 4.64 -2.02
C ARG A 13 7.16 3.66 -2.85
N ALA A 14 6.86 2.38 -2.74
CA ALA A 14 7.60 1.37 -3.47
C ALA A 14 6.72 0.21 -3.96
N LEU A 15 7.10 -0.31 -5.13
CA LEU A 15 6.63 -1.57 -5.68
C LEU A 15 7.69 -2.64 -5.43
N LEU A 16 7.38 -3.58 -4.56
CA LEU A 16 8.15 -4.79 -4.29
C LEU A 16 7.81 -5.83 -5.35
N VAL A 17 8.81 -6.29 -6.10
CA VAL A 17 8.63 -7.28 -7.17
C VAL A 17 9.45 -8.53 -6.90
N GLY A 18 8.83 -9.70 -6.97
CA GLY A 18 9.51 -10.98 -6.93
C GLY A 18 8.90 -11.98 -5.94
N ALA A 19 9.47 -13.19 -5.90
CA ALA A 19 8.92 -14.32 -5.15
C ALA A 19 8.73 -14.06 -3.64
N ARG A 20 9.45 -13.09 -3.06
CA ARG A 20 9.37 -12.72 -1.64
C ARG A 20 8.76 -11.35 -1.39
N ALA A 21 8.18 -10.71 -2.41
CA ALA A 21 7.55 -9.40 -2.28
C ALA A 21 6.45 -9.40 -1.20
N GLU A 22 5.56 -10.39 -1.20
CA GLU A 22 4.52 -10.54 -0.17
C GLU A 22 5.10 -10.71 1.23
N THR A 23 6.16 -11.52 1.37
CA THR A 23 6.85 -11.71 2.67
C THR A 23 7.47 -10.41 3.16
N ALA A 24 8.08 -9.62 2.26
CA ALA A 24 8.64 -8.32 2.61
C ALA A 24 7.55 -7.32 2.99
N LEU A 25 6.42 -7.32 2.28
CA LEU A 25 5.26 -6.49 2.61
C LEU A 25 4.69 -6.83 3.99
N MET A 26 4.57 -8.11 4.33
CA MET A 26 4.14 -8.57 5.65
C MET A 26 5.11 -8.17 6.77
N ALA A 27 6.42 -8.27 6.53
CA ALA A 27 7.42 -7.85 7.50
C ALA A 27 7.31 -6.35 7.80
N GLU A 28 7.03 -5.55 6.77
CA GLU A 28 6.84 -4.12 6.90
C GLU A 28 5.51 -3.76 7.59
N ALA A 29 4.44 -4.51 7.30
CA ALA A 29 3.19 -4.43 8.05
C ALA A 29 3.41 -4.63 9.55
N HIS A 30 4.18 -5.67 9.91
CA HIS A 30 4.51 -5.97 11.29
C HIS A 30 5.34 -4.86 11.93
N ARG A 31 6.33 -4.32 11.23
CA ARG A 31 7.16 -3.22 11.71
C ARG A 31 6.33 -1.96 12.00
N LEU A 32 5.46 -1.57 11.06
CA LEU A 32 4.56 -0.42 11.21
C LEU A 32 3.56 -0.61 12.34
N TYR A 33 2.99 -1.81 12.46
CA TYR A 33 2.06 -2.15 13.53
C TYR A 33 2.75 -2.03 14.90
N THR A 34 3.93 -2.64 15.06
CA THR A 34 4.69 -2.55 16.31
C THR A 34 5.08 -1.11 16.64
N ALA A 35 5.46 -0.30 15.65
CA ALA A 35 5.73 1.12 15.87
C ALA A 35 4.48 1.86 16.38
N ALA A 36 3.32 1.63 15.75
CA ALA A 36 2.06 2.26 16.13
C ALA A 36 1.54 1.86 17.54
N LEU A 37 1.99 0.72 18.08
CA LEU A 37 1.70 0.33 19.47
C LEU A 37 2.42 1.21 20.50
N THR A 38 3.61 1.72 20.15
CA THR A 38 4.46 2.51 21.07
C THR A 38 4.50 4.00 20.75
N ASP A 39 4.19 4.36 19.51
CA ASP A 39 4.18 5.73 19.01
C ASP A 39 2.85 6.02 18.32
N THR A 40 2.02 6.84 18.98
CA THR A 40 0.70 7.21 18.44
C THR A 40 0.79 8.14 17.24
N THR A 41 1.97 8.62 16.84
CA THR A 41 2.19 9.41 15.63
C THR A 41 2.61 8.56 14.43
N ALA A 42 3.03 7.31 14.66
CA ALA A 42 3.40 6.40 13.59
C ALA A 42 2.17 6.06 12.71
N PRO A 43 2.37 5.90 11.38
CA PRO A 43 1.28 5.55 10.49
C PRO A 43 0.80 4.13 10.76
N LEU A 44 -0.52 3.94 10.76
CA LEU A 44 -1.13 2.63 10.90
C LEU A 44 -1.08 1.87 9.58
N PRO A 45 -0.58 0.63 9.56
CA PRO A 45 -0.59 -0.18 8.35
C PRO A 45 -2.02 -0.61 8.02
N VAL A 46 -2.45 -0.38 6.78
CA VAL A 46 -3.72 -0.85 6.25
C VAL A 46 -3.42 -1.84 5.13
N TRP A 47 -3.67 -3.12 5.42
CA TRP A 47 -3.51 -4.20 4.45
C TRP A 47 -4.72 -4.25 3.51
N ILE A 48 -4.48 -4.17 2.21
CA ILE A 48 -5.49 -4.31 1.17
C ILE A 48 -5.05 -5.41 0.23
N ASP A 49 -5.85 -6.46 0.20
CA ASP A 49 -5.69 -7.57 -0.71
C ASP A 49 -6.36 -7.26 -2.06
N LEU A 50 -5.55 -7.00 -3.08
CA LEU A 50 -6.07 -6.58 -4.38
C LEU A 50 -6.69 -7.73 -5.16
N SER A 51 -6.36 -8.99 -4.83
CA SER A 51 -6.99 -10.13 -5.52
C SER A 51 -8.48 -10.21 -5.23
N ALA A 52 -8.96 -9.66 -4.11
CA ALA A 52 -10.37 -9.66 -3.73
C ALA A 52 -11.17 -8.52 -4.39
N TRP A 53 -10.50 -7.62 -5.13
CA TRP A 53 -11.13 -6.47 -5.76
C TRP A 53 -11.78 -6.85 -7.09
N HIS A 54 -12.97 -7.46 -6.99
CA HIS A 54 -13.70 -8.00 -8.15
C HIS A 54 -14.85 -7.12 -8.62
N ASP A 55 -15.41 -6.28 -7.74
CA ASP A 55 -16.56 -5.47 -8.09
C ASP A 55 -16.13 -4.28 -8.95
N GLY A 56 -16.86 -3.96 -10.02
CA GLY A 56 -16.54 -2.85 -10.93
C GLY A 56 -16.75 -1.45 -10.34
N ARG A 57 -17.21 -1.34 -9.09
CA ARG A 57 -17.71 -0.08 -8.50
C ARG A 57 -16.86 0.44 -7.35
N SER A 58 -16.22 -0.44 -6.57
CA SER A 58 -15.35 0.00 -5.49
C SER A 58 -14.17 0.81 -6.00
N THR A 59 -13.72 1.75 -5.16
CA THR A 59 -12.53 2.57 -5.32
C THR A 59 -11.48 2.09 -4.30
N LEU A 60 -10.22 2.49 -4.47
CA LEU A 60 -9.19 2.17 -3.47
C LEU A 60 -9.55 2.75 -2.09
N ARG A 61 -10.19 3.94 -2.05
CA ARG A 61 -10.73 4.54 -0.82
C ARG A 61 -11.77 3.65 -0.15
N SER A 62 -12.75 3.12 -0.89
CA SER A 62 -13.78 2.26 -0.30
C SER A 62 -13.20 0.93 0.20
N LEU A 63 -12.16 0.42 -0.44
CA LEU A 63 -11.41 -0.74 0.07
C LEU A 63 -10.67 -0.43 1.36
N THR A 64 -10.03 0.74 1.46
CA THR A 64 -9.38 1.21 2.70
C THR A 64 -10.40 1.30 3.85
N VAL A 65 -11.57 1.88 3.57
CA VAL A 65 -12.68 1.97 4.55
C VAL A 65 -13.12 0.59 5.02
N ALA A 66 -13.32 -0.34 4.08
CA ALA A 66 -13.71 -1.72 4.40
C ALA A 66 -12.63 -2.46 5.22
N ALA A 67 -11.36 -2.30 4.86
CA ALA A 67 -10.22 -2.92 5.55
C ALA A 67 -10.09 -2.43 7.00
N MET A 68 -10.30 -1.13 7.23
CA MET A 68 -10.20 -0.53 8.56
C MET A 68 -11.43 -0.79 9.43
N ARG A 69 -12.59 -1.11 8.85
CA ARG A 69 -13.89 -1.20 9.54
C ARG A 69 -14.25 0.10 10.28
N GLU A 70 -13.82 1.23 9.73
CA GLU A 70 -14.04 2.57 10.28
C GLU A 70 -14.96 3.39 9.36
N PRO A 71 -15.69 4.39 9.88
CA PRO A 71 -16.49 5.28 9.04
C PRO A 71 -15.63 6.05 8.03
N ASP A 72 -16.14 6.25 6.80
CA ASP A 72 -15.41 6.96 5.74
C ASP A 72 -14.89 8.35 6.20
N ALA A 73 -15.68 9.10 6.96
CA ALA A 73 -15.26 10.39 7.51
C ALA A 73 -13.99 10.30 8.37
N ARG A 74 -13.80 9.22 9.13
CA ARG A 74 -12.59 8.99 9.91
C ARG A 74 -11.41 8.63 9.03
N VAL A 75 -11.61 7.74 8.07
CA VAL A 75 -10.56 7.33 7.12
C VAL A 75 -10.07 8.53 6.30
N ARG A 76 -10.98 9.38 5.81
CA ARG A 76 -10.64 10.63 5.11
C ARG A 76 -9.76 11.55 5.95
N ARG A 77 -10.10 11.72 7.24
CA ARG A 77 -9.30 12.51 8.17
C ARG A 77 -7.91 11.89 8.37
N MET A 78 -7.84 10.58 8.59
CA MET A 78 -6.56 9.88 8.78
C MET A 78 -5.67 9.93 7.53
N LEU A 79 -6.26 9.89 6.32
CA LEU A 79 -5.53 10.12 5.06
C LEU A 79 -4.96 11.55 5.01
N GLY A 80 -5.77 12.56 5.34
CA GLY A 80 -5.33 13.96 5.36
C GLY A 80 -4.27 14.27 6.42
N GLU A 81 -4.27 13.53 7.53
CA GLU A 81 -3.30 13.64 8.62
C GLU A 81 -2.05 12.75 8.41
N ASN A 82 -1.93 12.03 7.28
CA ASN A 82 -0.86 11.06 6.99
C ASN A 82 -0.70 9.97 8.08
N ARG A 83 -1.83 9.55 8.67
CA ARG A 83 -1.88 8.56 9.76
C ARG A 83 -1.97 7.13 9.28
N LEU A 84 -1.95 6.90 7.96
CA LEU A 84 -2.08 5.59 7.33
C LEU A 84 -0.87 5.30 6.45
N ALA A 85 -0.51 4.03 6.38
CA ALA A 85 0.36 3.47 5.35
C ALA A 85 -0.41 2.37 4.63
N LEU A 86 -0.55 2.45 3.31
CA LEU A 86 -1.25 1.41 2.55
C LEU A 86 -0.30 0.30 2.14
N LEU A 87 -0.71 -0.94 2.38
CA LEU A 87 0.03 -2.13 2.01
C LEU A 87 -0.84 -2.92 1.03
N LEU A 88 -0.53 -2.81 -0.26
CA LEU A 88 -1.31 -3.39 -1.34
C LEU A 88 -0.69 -4.71 -1.77
N SER A 89 -1.38 -5.81 -1.54
CA SER A 89 -0.92 -7.16 -1.83
C SER A 89 -1.48 -7.65 -3.18
N ARG A 90 -0.70 -8.47 -3.90
CA ARG A 90 -1.09 -9.17 -5.13
C ARG A 90 -1.56 -8.26 -6.27
N LEU A 91 -0.79 -7.22 -6.59
CA LEU A 91 -1.08 -6.33 -7.72
C LEU A 91 -1.22 -7.09 -9.06
N ASP A 92 -0.40 -8.12 -9.26
CA ASP A 92 -0.41 -9.01 -10.43
C ASP A 92 -1.71 -9.81 -10.57
N GLN A 93 -2.47 -9.99 -9.49
CA GLN A 93 -3.77 -10.68 -9.50
C GLN A 93 -4.96 -9.75 -9.76
N LEU A 94 -4.73 -8.47 -10.06
CA LEU A 94 -5.81 -7.58 -10.46
C LEU A 94 -6.40 -8.00 -11.82
N PRO A 95 -7.72 -8.19 -11.91
CA PRO A 95 -8.35 -8.77 -13.10
C PRO A 95 -8.39 -7.82 -14.31
N ASN A 96 -8.17 -6.51 -14.13
CA ASN A 96 -8.24 -5.56 -15.23
C ASN A 96 -7.18 -4.44 -15.13
N ALA A 97 -6.78 -3.91 -16.29
CA ALA A 97 -5.81 -2.82 -16.38
C ALA A 97 -6.36 -1.47 -15.87
N SER A 98 -7.67 -1.21 -16.00
CA SER A 98 -8.31 0.01 -15.51
C SER A 98 -8.21 0.19 -13.98
N ARG A 99 -8.10 -0.90 -13.23
CA ARG A 99 -7.89 -0.92 -11.78
C ARG A 99 -6.50 -0.46 -11.41
N ARG A 100 -5.50 -0.83 -12.21
CA ARG A 100 -4.13 -0.30 -12.06
C ARG A 100 -4.11 1.20 -12.29
N GLN A 101 -4.86 1.71 -13.27
CA GLN A 101 -5.04 3.16 -13.45
C GLN A 101 -5.73 3.81 -12.23
N THR A 102 -6.75 3.18 -11.66
CA THR A 102 -7.40 3.69 -10.44
C THR A 102 -6.44 3.79 -9.26
N ILE A 103 -5.52 2.83 -9.12
CA ILE A 103 -4.46 2.89 -8.11
C ILE A 103 -3.55 4.07 -8.42
N GLN A 104 -3.13 4.26 -9.67
CA GLN A 104 -2.30 5.39 -10.08
C GLN A 104 -2.95 6.74 -9.73
N ASP A 105 -4.21 6.92 -10.12
CA ASP A 105 -4.94 8.17 -9.88
C ASP A 105 -5.04 8.45 -8.38
N PHE A 106 -5.31 7.42 -7.57
CA PHE A 106 -5.32 7.55 -6.12
C PHE A 106 -3.95 7.94 -5.54
N LEU A 107 -2.86 7.36 -6.05
CA LEU A 107 -1.50 7.71 -5.62
C LEU A 107 -1.13 9.14 -6.02
N ASN A 108 -1.58 9.61 -7.19
CA ASN A 108 -1.38 10.98 -7.64
C ASN A 108 -2.15 11.98 -6.77
N ASP A 109 -3.37 11.64 -6.36
CA ASP A 109 -4.21 12.48 -5.49
C ASP A 109 -3.68 12.57 -4.05
N ASN A 110 -2.85 11.62 -3.61
CA ASN A 110 -2.41 11.51 -2.21
C ASN A 110 -0.87 11.47 -2.09
N PRO A 111 -0.08 12.40 -2.68
CA PRO A 111 1.37 12.31 -2.90
C PRO A 111 2.20 12.01 -1.64
N GLN A 112 1.71 12.39 -0.47
CA GLN A 112 2.37 12.21 0.83
C GLN A 112 2.10 10.83 1.47
N LEU A 113 1.09 10.09 0.98
CA LEU A 113 0.68 8.82 1.55
C LEU A 113 1.77 7.76 1.36
N PRO A 114 2.28 7.15 2.45
CA PRO A 114 3.15 5.98 2.36
C PRO A 114 2.38 4.80 1.77
N VAL A 115 2.94 4.19 0.72
CA VAL A 115 2.33 3.05 0.05
C VAL A 115 3.38 2.03 -0.35
N LEU A 116 3.17 0.77 0.04
CA LEU A 116 3.95 -0.35 -0.46
C LEU A 116 3.04 -1.29 -1.22
N ILE A 117 3.50 -1.72 -2.37
CA ILE A 117 2.75 -2.59 -3.27
C ILE A 117 3.58 -3.84 -3.49
N ALA A 118 3.00 -5.02 -3.34
CA ALA A 118 3.65 -6.29 -3.68
C ALA A 118 3.05 -6.85 -4.97
N ALA A 119 3.94 -7.33 -5.83
CA ALA A 119 3.61 -8.09 -7.02
C ALA A 119 4.61 -9.24 -7.18
N GLN A 120 4.14 -10.39 -7.67
CA GLN A 120 5.05 -11.45 -8.06
C GLN A 120 5.89 -11.04 -9.29
N ASP A 121 5.22 -10.48 -10.28
CA ASP A 121 5.82 -10.03 -11.54
C ASP A 121 5.71 -8.51 -11.69
N ALA A 122 6.64 -7.91 -12.44
CA ALA A 122 6.61 -6.48 -12.71
C ALA A 122 5.37 -6.16 -13.57
N PRO A 123 4.54 -5.18 -13.17
CA PRO A 123 3.39 -4.76 -13.96
C PRO A 123 3.87 -4.00 -15.21
N ASP A 124 3.14 -4.16 -16.31
CA ASP A 124 3.41 -3.46 -17.58
C ASP A 124 3.17 -1.94 -17.52
N ILE A 125 2.64 -1.42 -16.40
CA ILE A 125 2.36 0.00 -16.17
C ILE A 125 3.41 0.61 -15.24
N ASP A 126 3.81 1.83 -15.54
CA ASP A 126 4.58 2.65 -14.61
C ASP A 126 3.63 3.26 -13.57
N LEU A 127 3.88 2.95 -12.29
CA LEU A 127 3.10 3.48 -11.19
C LEU A 127 3.66 4.81 -10.64
N GLY A 128 4.74 5.33 -11.22
CA GLY A 128 5.43 6.53 -10.72
C GLY A 128 5.99 6.35 -9.31
N ILE A 129 6.29 5.11 -8.91
CA ILE A 129 6.85 4.74 -7.60
C ILE A 129 8.12 3.91 -7.80
N GLU A 130 8.98 3.91 -6.80
CA GLU A 130 10.24 3.18 -6.83
C GLU A 130 9.99 1.68 -6.98
N ARG A 131 10.73 1.00 -7.86
CA ARG A 131 10.66 -0.46 -8.02
C ARG A 131 11.81 -1.11 -7.28
N VAL A 132 11.50 -2.07 -6.41
CA VAL A 132 12.47 -2.80 -5.60
C VAL A 132 12.32 -4.29 -5.87
N ALA A 133 13.37 -4.91 -6.41
CA ALA A 133 13.41 -6.35 -6.60
C ALA A 133 13.64 -7.05 -5.24
N VAL A 134 12.83 -8.06 -4.94
CA VAL A 134 12.90 -8.82 -3.68
C VAL A 134 12.99 -10.31 -4.00
N SER A 135 14.14 -10.91 -3.63
CA SER A 135 14.51 -12.31 -3.91
C SER A 135 14.52 -13.18 -2.67
#